data_AF-A0AAD9XRR0-F1
#
_entry.id   AF-A0AAD9XRR0-F1
#
_cell.length_a   1.000
_cell.length_b   1.000
_cell.length_c   1.000
_cell.angle_alpha   90.00
_cell.angle_beta   90.00
_cell.angle_gamma   90.00
#
_symmetry.space_group_name_H-M   'P 1'
#
loop_
_entity.id
_entity.type
_entity.pdbx_description
1 polymer ?
#
loop_
_entity_poly.entity_id
_entity_poly.type
_entity_poly.pdbx_seq_one_letter_code
_entity_poly.pdbx_strand_id
1 'polypeptide(L)'
;MDASRIAELKFLVEQCKSNPSLLHDPSLAFFKSYLQSLGAQLPTKPKEETSSVDMSDAGEHYDAKKADLLGEDNDGFVESDIELDTTDVMEPDNDPPQKMGDSSVEVTEEMWDAAQASKSKAMGAISEGKLDEAIDQLTEAIMLNPISAILYAARAGVFVKLKKPNAAIRDANAALQINPDSAKGYKIRGMARVMLGRWEEAANDLHVASKLDYDEEIGSVLKKVEPNARKIQEHRRKYERLRKEWDLKKADREKQRQQAEADRAASSVLKDGQVMSIHTVSELESKLNAASRTSRLAIMYFTATWCGPCRFISPVYTSCVSNYPKAVFLKVDIDEARDVAARWNVSSVPTFFFIKNGKEIDKVVGADKGVLERKIAQHAG
;
A
#
# COMPACT_ATOMS: atom_id res chain seq x y z
N MET A 1 16.75 -15.53 6.53
CA MET A 1 15.37 -15.03 6.38
C MET A 1 15.45 -13.55 6.06
N ASP A 2 14.62 -13.08 5.14
CA ASP A 2 14.51 -11.67 4.77
C ASP A 2 14.07 -10.82 5.98
N ALA A 3 14.69 -9.65 6.15
CA ALA A 3 14.44 -8.74 7.27
C ALA A 3 13.00 -8.20 7.27
N SER A 4 12.41 -7.99 6.09
CA SER A 4 11.00 -7.57 5.96
C SER A 4 10.04 -8.61 6.53
N ARG A 5 10.23 -9.88 6.14
CA ARG A 5 9.40 -11.00 6.62
C ARG A 5 9.51 -11.22 8.13
N ILE A 6 10.67 -10.95 8.71
CA ILE A 6 10.86 -11.00 10.17
C ILE A 6 10.08 -9.87 10.86
N ALA A 7 10.05 -8.67 10.28
CA ALA A 7 9.29 -7.54 10.83
C ALA A 7 7.77 -7.81 10.77
N GLU A 8 7.26 -8.34 9.66
CA GLU A 8 5.86 -8.75 9.51
C GLU A 8 5.46 -9.84 10.52
N LEU A 9 6.31 -10.85 10.70
CA LEU A 9 6.07 -11.90 11.69
C LEU A 9 6.03 -11.35 13.12
N LYS A 10 6.95 -10.44 13.47
CA LYS A 10 6.94 -9.78 14.79
C LYS A 10 5.66 -8.97 15.01
N PHE A 11 5.19 -8.27 13.98
CA PHE A 11 3.95 -7.51 14.04
C PHE A 11 2.74 -8.42 14.27
N LEU A 12 2.63 -9.54 13.54
CA LEU A 12 1.57 -10.53 13.72
C LEU A 12 1.56 -11.11 15.15
N VAL A 13 2.73 -11.40 15.72
CA VAL A 13 2.85 -11.90 17.09
C VAL A 13 2.35 -10.87 18.11
N GLU A 14 2.68 -9.59 17.95
CA GLU A 14 2.17 -8.52 18.83
C GLU A 14 0.65 -8.33 18.73
N GLN A 15 0.08 -8.48 17.53
CA GLN A 15 -1.37 -8.47 17.33
C GLN A 15 -2.06 -9.65 18.04
N CYS A 16 -1.49 -10.86 17.93
CA CYS A 16 -2.02 -12.04 18.61
C CYS A 16 -1.93 -11.94 20.14
N LYS A 17 -0.91 -11.25 20.68
CA LYS A 17 -0.82 -10.97 22.13
C LYS A 17 -1.88 -9.98 22.60
N SER A 18 -2.13 -8.94 21.79
CA SER A 18 -3.09 -7.88 22.12
C SER A 18 -4.53 -8.35 21.96
N ASN A 19 -4.81 -9.22 20.99
CA ASN A 19 -6.12 -9.81 20.76
C ASN A 19 -6.01 -11.32 20.44
N PRO A 20 -6.10 -12.19 21.47
CA PRO A 20 -5.97 -13.64 21.28
C PRO A 20 -7.10 -14.28 20.46
N SER A 21 -8.20 -13.57 20.19
CA SER A 21 -9.30 -14.09 19.38
C SER A 21 -8.94 -14.24 17.90
N LEU A 22 -7.92 -13.51 17.42
CA LEU A 22 -7.38 -13.61 16.05
C LEU A 22 -6.87 -15.02 15.72
N LEU A 23 -6.42 -15.78 16.72
CA LEU A 23 -5.97 -17.17 16.53
C LEU A 23 -7.11 -18.13 16.17
N HIS A 24 -8.37 -17.70 16.26
CA HIS A 24 -9.54 -18.46 15.82
C HIS A 24 -10.06 -18.03 14.44
N ASP A 25 -9.42 -17.07 13.78
CA ASP A 25 -9.73 -16.70 12.41
C ASP A 25 -9.39 -17.86 11.44
N PRO A 26 -10.31 -18.25 10.53
CA PRO A 26 -10.07 -19.32 9.55
C PRO A 26 -8.80 -19.12 8.71
N SER A 27 -8.42 -17.87 8.40
CA SER A 27 -7.21 -17.55 7.62
C SER A 27 -5.91 -17.91 8.34
N LEU A 28 -5.94 -18.01 9.68
CA LEU A 28 -4.79 -18.36 10.53
C LEU A 28 -4.84 -19.83 11.02
N ALA A 29 -5.68 -20.68 10.42
CA ALA A 29 -5.82 -22.09 10.80
C ALA A 29 -4.50 -22.89 10.71
N PHE A 30 -3.63 -22.57 9.75
CA PHE A 30 -2.30 -23.19 9.63
C PHE A 30 -1.39 -22.82 10.82
N PHE A 31 -1.46 -21.56 11.28
CA PHE A 31 -0.66 -21.04 12.38
C PHE A 31 -1.16 -21.60 13.72
N LYS A 32 -2.48 -21.71 13.89
CA LYS A 32 -3.10 -22.40 15.02
C LYS A 32 -2.64 -23.86 15.12
N SER A 33 -2.68 -24.60 14.02
CA SER A 33 -2.23 -26.00 13.96
C SER A 33 -0.74 -26.13 14.29
N TYR A 34 0.09 -25.18 13.84
CA TYR A 34 1.52 -25.13 14.16
C TYR A 34 1.77 -24.87 15.66
N LEU A 35 1.06 -23.94 16.28
CA LEU A 35 1.19 -23.68 17.72
C LEU A 35 0.76 -24.89 18.56
N GLN A 36 -0.31 -25.57 18.14
CA GLN A 36 -0.78 -26.80 18.80
C GLN A 36 0.20 -27.96 18.64
N SER A 37 0.90 -28.10 17.51
CA SER A 37 1.93 -29.13 17.34
C SER A 37 3.15 -28.91 18.24
N LEU A 38 3.39 -27.66 18.65
CA LEU A 38 4.40 -27.28 19.64
C LEU A 38 3.91 -27.38 21.10
N GLY A 39 2.68 -27.83 21.33
CA GLY A 39 2.11 -28.01 22.67
C GLY A 39 1.54 -26.74 23.31
N ALA A 40 1.31 -25.67 22.54
CA ALA A 40 0.74 -24.43 23.07
C ALA A 40 -0.77 -24.60 23.42
N GLN A 41 -1.18 -24.08 24.58
CA GLN A 41 -2.59 -23.99 24.98
C GLN A 41 -3.18 -22.65 24.57
N LEU A 42 -4.20 -22.68 23.71
CA LEU A 42 -4.84 -21.47 23.16
C LEU A 42 -6.10 -21.09 23.96
N PRO A 43 -6.41 -19.79 24.14
CA PRO A 43 -7.63 -19.35 24.82
C PRO A 43 -8.88 -19.83 24.08
N THR A 44 -9.92 -20.25 24.80
CA THR A 44 -11.19 -20.71 24.21
C THR A 44 -12.03 -19.55 23.67
N LYS A 45 -12.68 -19.74 22.51
CA LYS A 45 -13.58 -18.75 21.89
C LYS A 45 -14.65 -18.27 22.90
N PRO A 46 -14.91 -16.95 23.07
CA PRO A 46 -16.07 -16.47 23.80
C PRO A 46 -17.37 -17.01 23.13
N LYS A 47 -18.30 -17.53 23.93
CA LYS A 47 -19.60 -18.05 23.45
C LYS A 47 -20.41 -16.91 22.82
N GLU A 48 -20.70 -17.03 21.53
CA GLU A 48 -21.77 -16.26 20.87
C GLU A 48 -23.12 -16.89 21.28
N GLU A 49 -23.98 -16.07 21.87
CA GLU A 49 -25.37 -16.43 22.11
C GLU A 49 -26.10 -16.64 20.78
N THR A 50 -26.74 -17.79 20.68
CA THR A 50 -27.59 -18.22 19.59
C THR A 50 -28.90 -17.43 19.58
N SER A 51 -29.25 -16.79 18.46
CA SER A 51 -30.65 -16.53 18.13
C SER A 51 -30.95 -16.99 16.70
N SER A 52 -31.59 -18.15 16.63
CA SER A 52 -32.31 -18.66 15.47
C SER A 52 -33.48 -17.75 15.11
N VAL A 53 -33.54 -17.24 13.87
CA VAL A 53 -34.83 -16.91 13.22
C VAL A 53 -34.74 -17.29 11.75
N ASP A 54 -35.75 -18.05 11.35
CA ASP A 54 -36.01 -18.63 10.03
C ASP A 54 -36.47 -17.58 9.00
N MET A 55 -36.38 -17.96 7.73
CA MET A 55 -36.63 -17.13 6.54
C MET A 55 -38.11 -16.75 6.33
N SER A 56 -38.40 -15.48 6.04
CA SER A 56 -39.45 -15.11 5.08
C SER A 56 -39.37 -13.65 4.62
N ASP A 57 -39.19 -13.51 3.30
CA ASP A 57 -39.86 -12.59 2.38
C ASP A 57 -39.69 -11.04 2.48
N ALA A 58 -39.63 -10.48 1.26
CA ALA A 58 -39.91 -9.12 0.82
C ALA A 58 -39.00 -7.96 1.25
N GLY A 59 -38.32 -7.40 0.25
CA GLY A 59 -38.64 -6.04 -0.17
C GLY A 59 -37.80 -4.89 0.40
N GLU A 60 -36.99 -4.33 -0.50
CA GLU A 60 -36.73 -2.90 -0.66
C GLU A 60 -35.77 -2.16 0.32
N HIS A 61 -34.96 -1.33 -0.34
CA HIS A 61 -34.29 -0.14 0.16
C HIS A 61 -33.31 -0.28 1.33
N TYR A 62 -32.01 -0.29 1.01
CA TYR A 62 -30.98 0.06 1.98
C TYR A 62 -30.26 1.35 1.61
N ASP A 63 -30.52 2.33 2.48
CA ASP A 63 -30.05 3.69 2.53
C ASP A 63 -28.54 3.87 2.43
N ALA A 64 -28.16 4.98 1.79
CA ALA A 64 -26.84 5.57 1.73
C ALA A 64 -26.37 6.17 3.06
N LYS A 65 -26.55 5.46 4.20
CA LYS A 65 -26.29 5.99 5.54
C LYS A 65 -25.47 5.08 6.46
N LYS A 66 -24.57 4.28 5.90
CA LYS A 66 -23.54 3.54 6.65
C LYS A 66 -22.12 4.08 6.40
N ALA A 67 -22.01 5.40 6.30
CA ALA A 67 -20.73 6.12 6.25
C ALA A 67 -20.37 6.83 7.57
N ASP A 68 -21.21 6.72 8.61
CA ASP A 68 -21.15 7.61 9.78
C ASP A 68 -20.95 6.92 11.13
N LEU A 69 -20.33 5.73 11.13
CA LEU A 69 -19.89 5.07 12.36
C LEU A 69 -18.45 4.60 12.20
N LEU A 70 -17.52 5.56 12.19
CA LEU A 70 -16.11 5.31 12.48
C LEU A 70 -15.69 6.27 13.59
N GLY A 71 -15.64 5.74 14.81
CA GLY A 71 -14.88 6.34 15.91
C GLY A 71 -13.40 6.40 15.56
N GLU A 72 -12.71 7.37 16.15
CA GLU A 72 -11.43 7.95 15.73
C GLU A 72 -10.19 7.02 15.77
N ASP A 73 -10.35 5.70 15.96
CA ASP A 73 -9.21 4.81 16.26
C ASP A 73 -9.11 3.53 15.39
N ASN A 74 -9.87 3.40 14.29
CA ASN A 74 -9.72 2.25 13.37
C ASN A 74 -9.52 2.69 11.91
N ASP A 75 -8.32 3.21 11.63
CA ASP A 75 -7.89 3.78 10.34
C ASP A 75 -7.52 2.73 9.27
N GLY A 76 -8.22 1.61 9.20
CA GLY A 76 -8.04 0.63 8.15
C GLY A 76 -8.84 0.99 6.90
N PHE A 77 -8.22 0.99 5.72
CA PHE A 77 -8.98 0.93 4.46
C PHE A 77 -9.65 -0.44 4.37
N VAL A 78 -10.95 -0.52 4.64
CA VAL A 78 -11.72 -1.77 4.59
C VAL A 78 -12.37 -1.92 3.22
N GLU A 79 -12.05 -3.02 2.54
CA GLU A 79 -12.65 -3.41 1.27
C GLU A 79 -13.93 -4.23 1.54
N SER A 80 -15.04 -3.89 0.86
CA SER A 80 -16.27 -4.68 0.98
C SER A 80 -16.15 -6.01 0.24
N ASP A 81 -16.81 -7.04 0.75
CA ASP A 81 -16.91 -8.31 0.03
C ASP A 81 -17.71 -8.17 -1.29
N ILE A 82 -17.42 -9.05 -2.25
CA ILE A 82 -18.14 -9.16 -3.53
C ILE A 82 -18.99 -10.42 -3.51
N GLU A 83 -20.27 -10.26 -3.87
CA GLU A 83 -21.15 -11.41 -4.09
C GLU A 83 -21.02 -11.94 -5.52
N LEU A 84 -20.35 -13.09 -5.63
CA LEU A 84 -20.15 -13.85 -6.87
C LEU A 84 -21.03 -15.10 -6.87
N ASP A 85 -21.55 -15.47 -8.04
CA ASP A 85 -22.19 -16.77 -8.19
C ASP A 85 -21.11 -17.85 -8.15
N THR A 86 -21.13 -18.70 -7.12
CA THR A 86 -20.14 -19.76 -6.91
C THR A 86 -20.74 -21.16 -7.10
N THR A 87 -21.95 -21.27 -7.65
CA THR A 87 -22.70 -22.53 -7.76
C THR A 87 -21.92 -23.64 -8.47
N ASP A 88 -21.16 -23.29 -9.52
CA ASP A 88 -20.36 -24.22 -10.33
C ASP A 88 -18.87 -24.28 -9.89
N VAL A 89 -18.50 -23.59 -8.80
CA VAL A 89 -17.12 -23.56 -8.28
C VAL A 89 -16.87 -24.79 -7.40
N MET A 90 -15.68 -25.33 -7.51
CA MET A 90 -15.25 -26.52 -6.80
C MET A 90 -13.88 -26.34 -6.17
N GLU A 91 -13.60 -27.23 -5.21
CA GLU A 91 -12.32 -27.23 -4.52
C GLU A 91 -11.17 -27.58 -5.48
N PRO A 92 -10.00 -26.94 -5.32
CA PRO A 92 -8.82 -27.27 -6.11
C PRO A 92 -8.35 -28.70 -5.84
N ASP A 93 -7.96 -29.44 -6.89
CA ASP A 93 -7.28 -30.73 -6.72
C ASP A 93 -5.88 -30.52 -6.13
N ASN A 94 -5.63 -31.19 -5.01
CA ASN A 94 -4.37 -31.14 -4.26
C ASN A 94 -3.48 -32.37 -4.49
N ASP A 95 -3.69 -33.07 -5.61
CA ASP A 95 -2.88 -34.21 -6.01
C ASP A 95 -1.45 -33.78 -6.38
N PRO A 96 -0.44 -34.65 -6.18
CA PRO A 96 0.91 -34.40 -6.68
C PRO A 96 0.91 -34.07 -8.18
N PRO A 97 1.81 -33.18 -8.64
CA PRO A 97 1.91 -32.86 -10.07
C PRO A 97 2.06 -34.11 -10.93
N GLN A 98 1.26 -34.20 -11.99
CA GLN A 98 1.30 -35.33 -12.92
C GLN A 98 2.60 -35.37 -13.72
N LYS A 99 2.93 -36.53 -14.29
CA LYS A 99 4.14 -36.72 -15.13
C LYS A 99 4.01 -35.91 -16.42
N MET A 100 5.01 -35.09 -16.73
CA MET A 100 5.00 -34.16 -17.88
C MET A 100 5.98 -34.52 -19.00
N GLY A 101 6.74 -35.61 -18.88
CA GLY A 101 7.82 -35.91 -19.83
C GLY A 101 8.99 -34.92 -19.75
N ASP A 102 10.02 -35.15 -20.57
CA ASP A 102 11.20 -34.29 -20.67
C ASP A 102 11.28 -33.67 -22.07
N SER A 103 10.99 -32.37 -22.17
CA SER A 103 10.97 -31.64 -23.44
C SER A 103 12.32 -31.55 -24.15
N SER A 104 13.43 -31.92 -23.50
CA SER A 104 14.76 -31.93 -24.10
C SER A 104 15.09 -33.22 -24.86
N VAL A 105 14.27 -34.26 -24.71
CA VAL A 105 14.46 -35.54 -25.39
C VAL A 105 14.13 -35.41 -26.88
N GLU A 106 15.06 -35.83 -27.73
CA GLU A 106 14.83 -35.93 -29.17
C GLU A 106 13.85 -37.08 -29.46
N VAL A 107 12.75 -36.76 -30.15
CA VAL A 107 11.70 -37.73 -30.49
C VAL A 107 12.07 -38.44 -31.79
N THR A 108 12.39 -39.73 -31.70
CA THR A 108 12.65 -40.58 -32.88
C THR A 108 11.34 -40.97 -33.56
N GLU A 109 11.41 -41.47 -34.81
CA GLU A 109 10.24 -41.97 -35.55
C GLU A 109 9.53 -43.10 -34.80
N GLU A 110 10.30 -44.03 -34.22
CA GLU A 110 9.75 -45.12 -33.40
C GLU A 110 9.00 -44.60 -32.16
N MET A 111 9.56 -43.60 -31.46
CA MET A 111 8.90 -42.96 -30.32
C MET A 111 7.63 -42.22 -30.73
N TRP A 112 7.66 -41.58 -31.91
CA TRP A 112 6.50 -40.89 -32.46
C TRP A 112 5.37 -41.87 -32.78
N ASP A 113 5.66 -42.98 -33.46
CA ASP A 113 4.69 -44.02 -33.79
C ASP A 113 4.12 -44.68 -32.53
N ALA A 114 4.97 -45.01 -31.56
CA ALA A 114 4.55 -45.56 -30.28
C ALA A 114 3.65 -44.56 -29.49
N ALA A 115 3.96 -43.26 -29.55
CA ALA A 115 3.12 -42.22 -28.97
C ALA A 115 1.76 -42.11 -29.67
N GLN A 116 1.69 -42.20 -31.01
CA GLN A 116 0.42 -42.21 -31.74
C GLN A 116 -0.42 -43.45 -31.46
N ALA A 117 0.22 -44.62 -31.33
CA ALA A 117 -0.47 -45.84 -30.93
C ALA A 117 -1.09 -45.71 -29.53
N SER A 118 -0.33 -45.20 -28.55
CA SER A 118 -0.79 -44.96 -27.18
C SER A 118 -1.91 -43.91 -27.13
N LYS A 119 -1.79 -42.83 -27.92
CA LYS A 119 -2.86 -41.83 -28.10
C LYS A 119 -4.13 -42.46 -28.65
N SER A 120 -4.03 -43.34 -29.65
CA SER A 120 -5.19 -43.99 -30.27
C SER A 120 -5.91 -44.89 -29.27
N LYS A 121 -5.17 -45.64 -28.45
CA LYS A 121 -5.72 -46.41 -27.33
C LYS A 121 -6.43 -45.51 -26.32
N ALA A 122 -5.82 -44.38 -25.94
CA ALA A 122 -6.43 -43.42 -25.04
C ALA A 122 -7.75 -42.86 -25.58
N MET A 123 -7.82 -42.54 -26.88
CA MET A 123 -9.06 -42.06 -27.50
C MET A 123 -10.16 -43.14 -27.47
N GLY A 124 -9.80 -44.41 -27.64
CA GLY A 124 -10.70 -45.54 -27.41
C GLY A 124 -11.24 -45.56 -25.97
N ALA A 125 -10.35 -45.50 -24.99
CA ALA A 125 -10.72 -45.47 -23.56
C ALA A 125 -11.61 -44.27 -23.20
N ILE A 126 -11.37 -43.09 -23.79
CA ILE A 126 -12.22 -41.91 -23.63
C ILE A 126 -13.63 -42.16 -24.17
N SER A 127 -13.75 -42.82 -25.33
CA SER A 127 -15.05 -43.15 -25.94
C SER A 127 -15.83 -44.19 -25.13
N GLU A 128 -15.12 -45.09 -24.45
CA GLU A 128 -15.69 -46.09 -23.53
C GLU A 128 -15.98 -45.53 -22.13
N GLY A 129 -15.57 -44.28 -21.85
CA GLY A 129 -15.73 -43.63 -20.55
C GLY A 129 -14.71 -44.06 -19.48
N LYS A 130 -13.69 -44.83 -19.83
CA LYS A 130 -12.60 -45.25 -18.93
C LYS A 130 -11.54 -44.16 -18.82
N LEU A 131 -11.84 -43.14 -18.02
CA LEU A 131 -11.05 -41.90 -17.96
C LEU A 131 -9.66 -42.09 -17.31
N ASP A 132 -9.53 -42.94 -16.29
CA ASP A 132 -8.23 -43.22 -15.65
C ASP A 132 -7.28 -43.96 -16.60
N GLU A 133 -7.77 -45.00 -17.28
CA GLU A 133 -6.99 -45.71 -18.32
C GLU A 133 -6.57 -44.76 -19.45
N ALA A 134 -7.44 -43.83 -19.83
CA ALA A 134 -7.10 -42.81 -20.82
C ALA A 134 -5.96 -41.88 -20.35
N ILE A 135 -5.92 -41.51 -19.06
CA ILE A 135 -4.82 -40.72 -18.50
C ILE A 135 -3.51 -41.50 -18.55
N ASP A 136 -3.52 -42.78 -18.19
CA ASP A 136 -2.33 -43.62 -18.20
C ASP A 136 -1.75 -43.74 -19.62
N GLN A 137 -2.61 -44.04 -20.60
CA GLN A 137 -2.21 -44.13 -22.01
C GLN A 137 -1.74 -42.79 -22.58
N LEU A 138 -2.37 -41.67 -22.20
CA LEU A 138 -1.89 -40.33 -22.60
C LEU A 138 -0.58 -39.95 -21.91
N THR A 139 -0.38 -40.40 -20.68
CA THR A 139 0.87 -40.16 -19.94
C THR A 139 2.01 -40.93 -20.58
N GLU A 140 1.79 -42.19 -20.95
CA GLU A 140 2.75 -42.98 -21.74
C GLU A 140 3.07 -42.28 -23.07
N ALA A 141 2.05 -41.81 -23.80
CA ALA A 141 2.25 -41.07 -25.04
C ALA A 141 3.07 -39.78 -24.85
N ILE A 142 2.86 -39.04 -23.76
CA ILE A 142 3.60 -37.82 -23.42
C ILE A 142 5.05 -38.13 -23.04
N MET A 143 5.31 -39.22 -22.33
CA MET A 143 6.68 -39.64 -22.00
C MET A 143 7.48 -40.02 -23.25
N LEU A 144 6.80 -40.51 -24.30
CA LEU A 144 7.39 -40.84 -25.60
C LEU A 144 7.51 -39.62 -26.52
N ASN A 145 6.55 -38.70 -26.48
CA ASN A 145 6.55 -37.48 -27.30
C ASN A 145 6.15 -36.25 -26.47
N PRO A 146 7.09 -35.68 -25.69
CA PRO A 146 6.83 -34.58 -24.76
C PRO A 146 6.66 -33.22 -25.45
N ILE A 147 6.87 -33.13 -26.77
CA ILE A 147 6.73 -31.91 -27.57
C ILE A 147 5.38 -31.85 -28.32
N SER A 148 4.45 -32.76 -28.05
CA SER A 148 3.15 -32.79 -28.72
C SER A 148 2.07 -32.04 -27.95
N ALA A 149 1.73 -30.83 -28.41
CA ALA A 149 0.64 -30.02 -27.82
C ALA A 149 -0.70 -30.76 -27.75
N ILE A 150 -0.98 -31.62 -28.74
CA ILE A 150 -2.24 -32.35 -28.85
C ILE A 150 -2.38 -33.38 -27.71
N LEU A 151 -1.29 -34.01 -27.29
CA LEU A 151 -1.33 -35.00 -26.21
C LEU A 151 -1.68 -34.35 -24.87
N TYR A 152 -1.02 -33.23 -24.55
CA TYR A 152 -1.36 -32.45 -23.35
C TYR A 152 -2.78 -31.92 -23.40
N ALA A 153 -3.23 -31.37 -24.54
CA ALA A 153 -4.61 -30.89 -24.68
C ALA A 153 -5.64 -32.03 -24.54
N ALA A 154 -5.33 -33.24 -25.03
CA ALA A 154 -6.20 -34.41 -24.84
C ALA A 154 -6.29 -34.80 -23.36
N ARG A 155 -5.14 -34.88 -22.66
CA ARG A 155 -5.10 -35.27 -21.24
C ARG A 155 -5.74 -34.22 -20.34
N ALA A 156 -5.52 -32.94 -20.62
CA ALA A 156 -6.21 -31.82 -19.97
C ALA A 156 -7.74 -31.94 -20.09
N GLY A 157 -8.25 -32.31 -21.27
CA GLY A 157 -9.68 -32.53 -21.48
C GLY A 157 -10.23 -33.70 -20.65
N VAL A 158 -9.44 -34.76 -20.46
CA VAL A 158 -9.81 -35.87 -19.56
C VAL A 158 -9.81 -35.40 -18.10
N PHE A 159 -8.84 -34.61 -17.67
CA PHE A 159 -8.81 -34.03 -16.32
C PHE A 159 -10.00 -33.12 -16.02
N VAL A 160 -10.47 -32.33 -17.00
CA VAL A 160 -11.71 -31.55 -16.85
C VAL A 160 -12.91 -32.47 -16.61
N LYS A 161 -13.05 -33.57 -17.37
CA LYS A 161 -14.12 -34.56 -17.16
C LYS A 161 -14.03 -35.25 -15.79
N LEU A 162 -12.81 -35.48 -15.31
CA LEU A 162 -12.52 -36.04 -13.97
C LEU A 162 -12.55 -35.01 -12.85
N LYS A 163 -12.96 -33.76 -13.13
CA LYS A 163 -13.09 -32.75 -12.09
C LYS A 163 -11.77 -32.40 -11.38
N LYS A 164 -10.64 -32.48 -12.11
CA LYS A 164 -9.28 -32.13 -11.65
C LYS A 164 -8.74 -30.86 -12.35
N PRO A 165 -9.21 -29.66 -11.97
CA PRO A 165 -8.91 -28.44 -12.70
C PRO A 165 -7.44 -27.97 -12.68
N ASN A 166 -6.70 -28.10 -11.57
CA ASN A 166 -5.28 -27.75 -11.49
C ASN A 166 -4.45 -28.65 -12.41
N ALA A 167 -4.68 -29.96 -12.40
CA ALA A 167 -4.04 -30.89 -13.34
C ALA A 167 -4.34 -30.49 -14.80
N ALA A 168 -5.60 -30.19 -15.12
CA ALA A 168 -6.00 -29.71 -16.45
C ALA A 168 -5.29 -28.40 -16.85
N ILE A 169 -5.16 -27.43 -15.93
CA ILE A 169 -4.47 -26.16 -16.19
C ILE A 169 -2.99 -26.38 -16.48
N ARG A 170 -2.30 -27.28 -15.77
CA ARG A 170 -0.88 -27.59 -16.02
C ARG A 170 -0.69 -28.15 -17.43
N ASP A 171 -1.49 -29.12 -17.83
CA ASP A 171 -1.43 -29.70 -19.18
C ASP A 171 -1.83 -28.69 -20.25
N ALA A 172 -2.89 -27.90 -20.04
CA ALA A 172 -3.30 -26.89 -21.00
C ALA A 172 -2.23 -25.79 -21.16
N ASN A 173 -1.52 -25.42 -20.09
CA ASN A 173 -0.37 -24.52 -20.17
C ASN A 173 0.78 -25.13 -20.99
N ALA A 174 1.12 -26.41 -20.76
CA ALA A 174 2.13 -27.10 -21.57
C ALA A 174 1.73 -27.16 -23.05
N ALA A 175 0.46 -27.46 -23.34
CA ALA A 175 -0.09 -27.45 -24.70
C ALA A 175 0.06 -26.08 -25.37
N LEU A 176 -0.25 -24.99 -24.65
CA LEU A 176 -0.17 -23.62 -25.16
C LEU A 176 1.27 -23.09 -25.23
N GLN A 177 2.20 -23.61 -24.43
CA GLN A 177 3.63 -23.31 -24.58
C GLN A 177 4.19 -23.89 -25.88
N ILE A 178 3.71 -25.08 -26.27
CA ILE A 178 4.12 -25.75 -27.51
C ILE A 178 3.38 -25.15 -28.72
N ASN A 179 2.06 -24.94 -28.60
CA ASN A 179 1.22 -24.36 -29.64
C ASN A 179 0.36 -23.20 -29.08
N PRO A 180 0.86 -21.95 -29.15
CA PRO A 180 0.15 -20.78 -28.64
C PRO A 180 -1.16 -20.45 -29.35
N ASP A 181 -1.41 -20.98 -30.55
CA ASP A 181 -2.61 -20.72 -31.36
C ASP A 181 -3.66 -21.83 -31.21
N SER A 182 -3.53 -22.69 -30.19
CA SER A 182 -4.49 -23.77 -29.95
C SER A 182 -5.78 -23.27 -29.29
N ALA A 183 -6.84 -23.11 -30.08
CA ALA A 183 -8.19 -22.80 -29.57
C ALA A 183 -8.64 -23.80 -28.48
N LYS A 184 -8.39 -25.09 -28.69
CA LYS A 184 -8.70 -26.16 -27.74
C LYS A 184 -7.92 -26.02 -26.42
N GLY A 185 -6.65 -25.61 -26.48
CA GLY A 185 -5.84 -25.35 -25.29
C GLY A 185 -6.44 -24.25 -24.42
N TYR A 186 -6.81 -23.12 -25.02
CA TYR A 186 -7.49 -22.03 -24.31
C TYR A 186 -8.87 -22.43 -23.78
N LYS A 187 -9.69 -23.14 -24.58
CA LYS A 187 -11.00 -23.63 -24.15
C LYS A 187 -10.90 -24.48 -22.87
N ILE A 188 -10.01 -25.47 -22.87
CA ILE A 188 -9.83 -26.38 -21.72
C ILE A 188 -9.31 -25.64 -20.50
N ARG A 189 -8.32 -24.74 -20.67
CA ARG A 189 -7.80 -23.93 -19.56
C ARG A 189 -8.86 -22.99 -18.99
N GLY A 190 -9.66 -22.37 -19.86
CA GLY A 190 -10.79 -21.54 -19.49
C GLY A 190 -11.82 -22.31 -18.67
N MET A 191 -12.26 -23.47 -19.14
CA MET A 191 -13.19 -24.35 -18.41
C MET A 191 -12.65 -24.78 -17.04
N ALA A 192 -11.38 -25.18 -16.96
CA ALA A 192 -10.74 -25.54 -15.70
C ALA A 192 -10.64 -24.34 -14.73
N ARG A 193 -10.44 -23.12 -15.25
CA ARG A 193 -10.45 -21.88 -14.45
C ARG A 193 -11.84 -21.51 -13.95
N VAL A 194 -12.90 -21.78 -14.72
CA VAL A 194 -14.30 -21.65 -14.26
C VAL A 194 -14.55 -22.51 -13.04
N MET A 195 -14.12 -23.78 -13.09
CA MET A 195 -14.25 -24.72 -11.98
C MET A 195 -13.56 -24.21 -10.70
N LEU A 196 -12.47 -23.44 -10.83
CA LEU A 196 -11.76 -22.84 -9.69
C LEU A 196 -12.27 -21.45 -9.29
N GLY A 197 -13.33 -20.93 -9.92
CA GLY A 197 -13.83 -19.58 -9.67
C GLY A 197 -12.87 -18.46 -10.13
N ARG A 198 -11.93 -18.76 -11.03
CA ARG A 198 -10.99 -17.78 -11.61
C ARG A 198 -11.65 -17.07 -12.79
N TRP A 199 -12.71 -16.31 -12.51
CA TRP A 199 -13.64 -15.78 -13.52
C TRP A 199 -12.99 -14.89 -14.57
N GLU A 200 -12.12 -13.95 -14.17
CA GLU A 200 -11.45 -13.05 -15.13
C GLU A 200 -10.50 -13.80 -16.06
N GLU A 201 -9.68 -14.70 -15.51
CA GLU A 201 -8.75 -15.52 -16.29
C GLU A 201 -9.51 -16.46 -17.24
N ALA A 202 -10.62 -17.05 -16.77
CA ALA A 202 -11.48 -17.91 -17.56
C ALA A 202 -12.14 -17.16 -18.71
N ALA A 203 -12.71 -15.97 -18.47
CA ALA A 203 -13.33 -15.14 -19.50
C ALA A 203 -12.33 -14.81 -20.61
N ASN A 204 -11.11 -14.42 -20.23
CA ASN A 204 -10.06 -14.10 -21.19
C ASN A 204 -9.69 -15.31 -22.07
N ASP A 205 -9.45 -16.47 -21.46
CA ASP A 205 -9.15 -17.70 -22.22
C ASP A 205 -10.28 -18.08 -23.17
N LEU A 206 -11.53 -18.03 -22.71
CA LEU A 206 -12.69 -18.39 -23.52
C LEU A 206 -12.90 -17.40 -24.68
N HIS A 207 -12.65 -16.10 -24.48
CA HIS A 207 -12.67 -15.13 -25.58
C HIS A 207 -11.55 -15.38 -26.59
N VAL A 208 -10.34 -15.69 -26.14
CA VAL A 208 -9.23 -16.04 -27.05
C VAL A 208 -9.57 -17.32 -27.83
N ALA A 209 -10.10 -18.34 -27.15
CA ALA A 209 -10.54 -19.58 -27.79
C ALA A 209 -11.61 -19.31 -28.84
N SER A 210 -12.67 -18.56 -28.51
CA SER A 210 -13.76 -18.21 -29.43
C SER A 210 -13.29 -17.38 -30.63
N LYS A 211 -12.22 -16.59 -30.48
CA LYS A 211 -11.64 -15.81 -31.57
C LYS A 211 -10.84 -16.67 -32.54
N LEU A 212 -10.18 -17.70 -32.02
CA LEU A 212 -9.38 -18.65 -32.81
C LEU A 212 -10.29 -19.67 -33.53
N ASP A 213 -11.27 -20.22 -32.81
CA ASP A 213 -12.25 -21.17 -33.35
C ASP A 213 -13.60 -21.01 -32.64
N TYR A 214 -14.66 -20.88 -33.43
CA TYR A 214 -16.00 -20.72 -32.88
C TYR A 214 -16.55 -22.06 -32.39
N ASP A 215 -17.00 -22.09 -31.15
CA ASP A 215 -17.57 -23.27 -30.51
C ASP A 215 -18.76 -22.83 -29.64
N GLU A 216 -19.93 -23.44 -29.85
CA GLU A 216 -21.17 -23.08 -29.16
C GLU A 216 -21.08 -23.28 -27.65
N GLU A 217 -20.31 -24.27 -27.20
CA GLU A 217 -20.08 -24.55 -25.78
C GLU A 217 -19.34 -23.37 -25.12
N ILE A 218 -18.38 -22.76 -25.82
CA ILE A 218 -17.65 -21.58 -25.33
C ILE A 218 -18.63 -20.43 -25.06
N GLY A 219 -19.56 -20.19 -25.99
CA GLY A 219 -20.59 -19.15 -25.84
C GLY A 219 -21.51 -19.39 -24.65
N SER A 220 -21.89 -20.65 -24.39
CA SER A 220 -22.67 -21.03 -23.21
C SER A 220 -21.92 -20.76 -21.91
N VAL A 221 -20.64 -21.12 -21.85
CA VAL A 221 -19.79 -20.91 -20.67
C VAL A 221 -19.54 -19.42 -20.43
N LEU A 222 -19.27 -18.62 -21.48
CA LEU A 222 -19.06 -17.17 -21.35
C LEU A 222 -20.25 -16.45 -20.71
N LYS A 223 -21.49 -16.84 -21.04
CA LYS A 223 -22.70 -16.27 -20.42
C LYS A 223 -22.73 -16.43 -18.90
N LYS A 224 -22.14 -17.51 -18.37
CA LYS A 224 -22.01 -17.75 -16.92
C LYS A 224 -20.83 -17.00 -16.29
N VAL A 225 -19.72 -16.89 -17.02
CA VAL A 225 -18.46 -16.34 -16.49
C VAL A 225 -18.41 -14.81 -16.51
N GLU A 226 -18.95 -14.19 -17.56
CA GLU A 226 -18.87 -12.74 -17.78
C GLU A 226 -19.46 -11.90 -16.63
N PRO A 227 -20.63 -12.22 -16.04
CA PRO A 227 -21.18 -11.43 -14.95
C PRO A 227 -20.26 -11.36 -13.74
N ASN A 228 -19.68 -12.50 -13.33
CA ASN A 228 -18.73 -12.57 -12.22
C ASN A 228 -17.43 -11.82 -12.55
N ALA A 229 -16.89 -12.01 -13.76
CA ALA A 229 -15.69 -11.30 -14.21
C ALA A 229 -15.89 -9.76 -14.20
N ARG A 230 -17.05 -9.27 -14.66
CA ARG A 230 -17.38 -7.83 -14.65
C ARG A 230 -17.48 -7.28 -13.23
N LYS A 231 -18.17 -7.98 -12.32
CA LYS A 231 -18.26 -7.58 -10.91
C LYS A 231 -16.88 -7.43 -10.25
N ILE A 232 -15.97 -8.38 -10.51
CA ILE A 232 -14.59 -8.34 -9.99
C ILE A 232 -13.83 -7.14 -10.55
N GLN A 233 -13.95 -6.87 -11.85
CA GLN A 233 -13.27 -5.74 -12.48
C GLN A 233 -13.77 -4.39 -11.97
N GLU A 234 -15.09 -4.24 -11.82
CA GLU A 234 -15.70 -3.01 -11.33
C GLU A 234 -15.33 -2.75 -9.87
N HIS A 235 -15.37 -3.77 -9.03
CA HIS A 235 -14.95 -3.70 -7.65
C HIS A 235 -13.47 -3.31 -7.52
N ARG A 236 -12.56 -4.01 -8.23
CA ARG A 236 -11.13 -3.66 -8.23
C ARG A 236 -10.89 -2.22 -8.66
N ARG A 237 -11.55 -1.76 -9.73
CA ARG A 237 -11.45 -0.36 -10.20
C ARG A 237 -11.96 0.64 -9.18
N LYS A 238 -13.06 0.33 -8.48
CA LYS A 238 -13.62 1.17 -7.42
C LYS A 238 -12.64 1.29 -6.25
N TYR A 239 -12.13 0.15 -5.76
CA TYR A 239 -11.24 0.11 -4.59
C TYR A 239 -9.85 0.65 -4.88
N GLU A 240 -9.32 0.52 -6.10
CA GLU A 240 -8.09 1.19 -6.51
C GLU A 240 -8.21 2.72 -6.45
N ARG A 241 -9.36 3.29 -6.86
CA ARG A 241 -9.60 4.74 -6.77
C ARG A 241 -9.69 5.18 -5.31
N LEU A 242 -10.52 4.49 -4.53
CA LEU A 242 -10.70 4.81 -3.12
C LEU A 242 -9.38 4.68 -2.33
N ARG A 243 -8.54 3.68 -2.63
CA ARG A 243 -7.23 3.52 -2.01
C ARG A 243 -6.31 4.70 -2.34
N LYS A 244 -6.25 5.12 -3.61
CA LYS A 244 -5.46 6.30 -4.02
C LYS A 244 -5.92 7.57 -3.30
N GLU A 245 -7.24 7.78 -3.22
CA GLU A 245 -7.81 8.93 -2.50
C GLU A 245 -7.49 8.88 -1.01
N TRP A 246 -7.60 7.71 -0.39
CA TRP A 246 -7.25 7.50 1.01
C TRP A 246 -5.76 7.73 1.28
N ASP A 247 -4.87 7.22 0.44
CA ASP A 247 -3.42 7.42 0.54
C ASP A 247 -3.04 8.90 0.40
N LEU A 248 -3.67 9.61 -0.55
CA LEU A 248 -3.48 11.05 -0.71
C LEU A 248 -3.96 11.83 0.52
N LYS A 249 -5.14 11.50 1.06
CA LYS A 249 -5.68 12.14 2.27
C LYS A 249 -4.82 11.86 3.49
N LYS A 250 -4.29 10.65 3.62
CA LYS A 250 -3.36 10.27 4.68
C LYS A 250 -2.03 11.02 4.58
N ALA A 251 -1.47 11.11 3.37
CA ALA A 251 -0.25 11.87 3.12
C ALA A 251 -0.44 13.37 3.39
N ASP A 252 -1.59 13.94 3.04
CA ASP A 252 -1.90 15.35 3.31
C ASP A 252 -2.06 15.60 4.82
N ARG A 253 -2.80 14.74 5.53
CA ARG A 253 -2.91 14.80 7.01
C ARG A 253 -1.55 14.70 7.69
N GLU A 254 -0.69 13.81 7.25
CA GLU A 254 0.66 13.66 7.79
C GLU A 254 1.51 14.91 7.53
N LYS A 255 1.46 15.48 6.32
CA LYS A 255 2.12 16.75 6.01
C LYS A 255 1.60 17.89 6.87
N GLN A 256 0.28 18.00 7.05
CA GLN A 256 -0.32 19.02 7.90
C GLN A 256 0.11 18.85 9.36
N ARG A 257 0.17 17.61 9.86
CA ARG A 257 0.65 17.30 11.21
C ARG A 257 2.11 17.69 11.38
N GLN A 258 2.98 17.31 10.44
CA GLN A 258 4.40 17.69 10.45
C GLN A 258 4.59 19.20 10.38
N GLN A 259 3.80 19.88 9.54
CA GLN A 259 3.83 21.34 9.45
C GLN A 259 3.37 21.99 10.76
N ALA A 260 2.26 21.52 11.35
CA ALA A 260 1.76 22.03 12.62
C ALA A 260 2.73 21.76 13.78
N GLU A 261 3.39 20.61 13.81
CA GLU A 261 4.42 20.27 14.79
C GLU A 261 5.66 21.14 14.61
N ALA A 262 6.11 21.36 13.36
CA ALA A 262 7.22 22.25 13.05
C ALA A 262 6.90 23.71 13.41
N ASP A 263 5.68 24.19 13.14
CA ASP A 263 5.24 25.53 13.49
C ASP A 263 5.11 25.71 15.01
N ARG A 264 4.60 24.69 15.71
CA ARG A 264 4.56 24.67 17.18
C ARG A 264 5.96 24.66 17.78
N ALA A 265 6.87 23.85 17.24
CA ALA A 265 8.27 23.80 17.66
C ALA A 265 8.96 25.15 17.41
N ALA A 266 8.79 25.74 16.22
CA ALA A 266 9.32 27.06 15.88
C ALA A 266 8.79 28.16 16.81
N SER A 267 7.48 28.15 17.10
CA SER A 267 6.87 29.08 18.06
C SER A 267 7.44 28.89 19.47
N SER A 268 7.69 27.65 19.92
CA SER A 268 8.26 27.38 21.25
C SER A 268 9.70 27.88 21.44
N VAL A 269 10.48 28.00 20.36
CA VAL A 269 11.84 28.56 20.38
C VAL A 269 11.81 30.08 20.58
N LEU A 270 10.72 30.74 20.18
CA LEU A 270 10.53 32.18 20.34
C LEU A 270 9.84 32.49 21.66
N LYS A 271 10.40 33.39 22.46
CA LYS A 271 9.77 33.85 23.70
C LYS A 271 9.07 35.18 23.47
N ASP A 272 7.74 35.16 23.53
CA ASP A 272 6.93 36.37 23.45
C ASP A 272 7.16 37.25 24.68
N GLY A 273 7.23 38.56 24.48
CA GLY A 273 7.37 39.49 25.61
C GLY A 273 8.76 39.52 26.26
N GLN A 274 9.78 38.86 25.69
CA GLN A 274 11.15 38.87 26.24
C GLN A 274 12.22 39.22 25.20
N VAL A 275 13.26 39.96 25.62
CA VAL A 275 14.51 40.09 24.85
C VAL A 275 15.36 38.83 25.01
N MET A 276 15.68 38.17 23.91
CA MET A 276 16.52 36.99 23.90
C MET A 276 17.98 37.35 23.60
N SER A 277 18.89 37.07 24.53
CA SER A 277 20.34 37.18 24.29
C SER A 277 20.81 36.10 23.29
N ILE A 278 21.86 36.43 22.53
CA ILE A 278 22.46 35.57 21.51
C ILE A 278 23.96 35.52 21.76
N HIS A 279 24.51 34.32 21.88
CA HIS A 279 25.94 34.12 22.11
C HIS A 279 26.66 33.38 20.98
N THR A 280 25.91 32.76 20.05
CA THR A 280 26.50 31.99 18.94
C THR A 280 25.74 32.21 17.63
N VAL A 281 26.41 31.97 16.51
CA VAL A 281 25.81 32.01 15.16
C VAL A 281 24.67 31.00 15.01
N SER A 282 24.83 29.78 15.54
CA SER A 282 23.81 28.72 15.43
C SER A 282 22.51 29.09 16.16
N GLU A 283 22.62 29.70 17.35
CA GLU A 283 21.47 30.18 18.11
C GLU A 283 20.74 31.31 17.37
N LEU A 284 21.49 32.24 16.77
CA LEU A 284 20.93 33.32 15.97
C LEU A 284 20.15 32.77 14.77
N GLU A 285 20.78 31.90 13.99
CA GLU A 285 20.16 31.30 12.82
C GLU A 285 18.89 30.52 13.17
N SER A 286 18.91 29.76 14.27
CA SER A 286 17.73 29.04 14.77
C SER A 286 16.55 29.99 15.03
N LYS A 287 16.78 31.08 15.76
CA LYS A 287 15.73 32.06 16.10
C LYS A 287 15.25 32.87 14.90
N LEU A 288 16.15 33.26 13.99
CA LEU A 288 15.77 33.94 12.74
C LEU A 288 14.96 33.01 11.81
N ASN A 289 15.35 31.74 11.72
CA ASN A 289 14.60 30.74 10.96
C ASN A 289 13.21 30.50 11.55
N ALA A 290 13.09 30.41 12.88
CA ALA A 290 11.80 30.30 13.56
C ALA A 290 10.92 31.54 13.34
N ALA A 291 11.49 32.74 13.42
CA ALA A 291 10.78 34.00 13.13
C ALA A 291 10.29 34.06 11.68
N SER A 292 11.11 33.60 10.73
CA SER A 292 10.74 33.52 9.31
C SER A 292 9.57 32.54 9.06
N ARG A 293 9.62 31.33 9.64
CA ARG A 293 8.54 30.33 9.52
C ARG A 293 7.22 30.83 10.07
N THR A 294 7.26 31.54 11.19
CA THR A 294 6.08 32.12 11.85
C THR A 294 5.68 33.49 11.29
N SER A 295 6.34 33.98 10.23
CA SER A 295 6.10 35.28 9.59
C SER A 295 6.18 36.49 10.56
N ARG A 296 7.03 36.40 11.58
CA ARG A 296 7.23 37.43 12.60
C ARG A 296 8.40 38.36 12.24
N LEU A 297 8.29 39.63 12.61
CA LEU A 297 9.40 40.56 12.53
C LEU A 297 10.45 40.19 13.59
N ALA A 298 11.71 40.01 13.20
CA ALA A 298 12.83 39.89 14.11
C ALA A 298 13.66 41.17 14.11
N ILE A 299 13.99 41.66 15.30
CA ILE A 299 14.78 42.88 15.49
C ILE A 299 16.04 42.49 16.24
N MET A 300 17.20 42.59 15.60
CA MET A 300 18.50 42.33 16.23
C MET A 300 19.10 43.62 16.75
N TYR A 301 19.49 43.64 18.01
CA TYR A 301 20.14 44.76 18.68
C TYR A 301 21.59 44.39 19.03
N PHE A 302 22.55 44.98 18.31
CA PHE A 302 23.97 44.87 18.61
C PHE A 302 24.41 45.96 19.59
N THR A 303 25.07 45.55 20.68
CA THR A 303 25.44 46.41 21.80
C THR A 303 26.80 46.05 22.38
N ALA A 304 27.30 46.89 23.28
CA ALA A 304 28.49 46.62 24.08
C ALA A 304 28.33 47.22 25.48
N THR A 305 28.90 46.58 26.50
CA THR A 305 28.80 47.05 27.90
C THR A 305 29.46 48.42 28.14
N TRP A 306 30.59 48.68 27.48
CA TRP A 306 31.34 49.93 27.57
C TRP A 306 30.71 51.09 26.80
N CYS A 307 29.77 50.83 25.88
CA CYS A 307 29.12 51.83 25.04
C CYS A 307 28.09 52.68 25.83
N GLY A 308 28.38 53.98 25.99
CA GLY A 308 27.50 54.94 26.66
C GLY A 308 26.11 55.10 26.00
N PRO A 309 26.04 55.37 24.67
CA PRO A 309 24.76 55.46 23.95
C PRO A 309 23.93 54.17 24.02
N CYS A 310 24.59 53.01 24.12
CA CYS A 310 23.94 51.71 24.26
C CYS A 310 23.20 51.59 25.60
N ARG A 311 23.79 52.11 26.69
CA ARG A 311 23.14 52.16 28.01
C ARG A 311 21.87 53.02 28.00
N PHE A 312 21.83 54.07 27.17
CA PHE A 312 20.66 54.93 27.02
C PHE A 312 19.53 54.25 26.23
N ILE A 313 19.85 53.56 25.12
CA ILE A 313 18.81 52.97 24.24
C ILE A 313 18.34 51.58 24.71
N SER A 314 19.13 50.83 25.50
CA SER A 314 18.77 49.48 25.94
C SER A 314 17.45 49.41 26.74
N PRO A 315 17.13 50.34 27.66
CA PRO A 315 15.82 50.37 28.33
C PRO A 315 14.65 50.63 27.36
N VAL A 316 14.86 51.51 26.36
CA VAL A 316 13.86 51.80 25.31
C VAL A 316 13.58 50.53 24.49
N TYR A 317 14.63 49.87 24.03
CA TYR A 317 14.52 48.61 23.27
C TYR A 317 13.78 47.52 24.08
N THR A 318 14.06 47.43 25.38
CA THR A 318 13.36 46.50 26.28
C THR A 318 11.89 46.88 26.48
N SER A 319 11.58 48.17 26.57
CA SER A 319 10.20 48.67 26.66
C SER A 319 9.39 48.40 25.39
N CYS A 320 10.02 48.40 24.22
CA CYS A 320 9.36 48.07 22.96
C CYS A 320 8.82 46.64 22.93
N VAL A 321 9.39 45.73 23.72
CA VAL A 321 8.94 44.33 23.77
C VAL A 321 7.50 44.21 24.29
N SER A 322 7.13 45.01 25.28
CA SER A 322 5.76 45.05 25.80
C SER A 322 4.76 45.64 24.80
N ASN A 323 5.22 46.58 23.97
CA ASN A 323 4.38 47.23 22.95
C ASN A 323 4.18 46.36 21.70
N TYR A 324 5.11 45.46 21.41
CA TYR A 324 5.08 44.59 20.22
C TYR A 324 5.35 43.12 20.58
N PRO A 325 4.46 42.45 21.35
CA PRO A 325 4.70 41.09 21.85
C PRO A 325 4.86 40.05 20.72
N LYS A 326 4.34 40.35 19.52
CA LYS A 326 4.46 39.50 18.32
C LYS A 326 5.78 39.69 17.57
N ALA A 327 6.56 40.73 17.84
CA ALA A 327 7.90 40.88 17.29
C ALA A 327 8.92 40.10 18.14
N VAL A 328 9.98 39.62 17.50
CA VAL A 328 11.07 38.85 18.12
C VAL A 328 12.22 39.80 18.40
N PHE A 329 12.58 39.97 19.67
CA PHE A 329 13.64 40.89 20.08
C PHE A 329 14.90 40.10 20.45
N LEU A 330 15.98 40.32 19.71
CA LEU A 330 17.26 39.64 19.87
C LEU A 330 18.33 40.64 20.30
N LYS A 331 19.11 40.31 21.32
CA LYS A 331 20.23 41.12 21.79
C LYS A 331 21.54 40.38 21.56
N VAL A 332 22.49 41.04 20.93
CA VAL A 332 23.83 40.51 20.65
C VAL A 332 24.85 41.45 21.29
N ASP A 333 25.62 40.95 22.24
CA ASP A 333 26.79 41.69 22.75
C ASP A 333 27.97 41.40 21.81
N ILE A 334 28.57 42.45 21.24
CA ILE A 334 29.66 42.30 20.26
C ILE A 334 30.94 41.75 20.89
N ASP A 335 31.12 41.88 22.22
CA ASP A 335 32.28 41.36 22.92
C ASP A 335 32.14 39.85 23.18
N GLU A 336 30.92 39.38 23.44
CA GLU A 336 30.59 37.98 23.71
C GLU A 336 30.37 37.16 22.42
N ALA A 337 29.73 37.73 21.40
CA ALA A 337 29.35 37.07 20.14
C ALA A 337 30.04 37.73 18.92
N ARG A 338 31.38 37.74 18.94
CA ARG A 338 32.22 38.43 17.94
C ARG A 338 32.05 37.88 16.51
N ASP A 339 31.87 36.58 16.40
CA ASP A 339 31.59 35.86 15.16
C ASP A 339 30.26 36.30 14.53
N VAL A 340 29.22 36.46 15.35
CA VAL A 340 27.93 37.01 14.92
C VAL A 340 28.08 38.45 14.44
N ALA A 341 28.75 39.30 15.22
CA ALA A 341 28.97 40.71 14.88
C ALA A 341 29.77 40.89 13.58
N ALA A 342 30.81 40.07 13.37
CA ALA A 342 31.62 40.07 12.16
C ALA A 342 30.80 39.66 10.93
N ARG A 343 29.98 38.60 11.04
CA ARG A 343 29.13 38.12 9.93
C ARG A 343 28.10 39.14 9.47
N TRP A 344 27.58 39.94 10.40
CA TRP A 344 26.63 41.02 10.12
C TRP A 344 27.32 42.37 9.82
N ASN A 345 28.64 42.37 9.68
CA ASN A 345 29.48 43.53 9.35
C ASN A 345 29.16 44.75 10.25
N VAL A 346 29.08 44.53 11.56
CA VAL A 346 28.77 45.58 12.53
C VAL A 346 30.02 46.39 12.85
N SER A 347 30.07 47.63 12.37
CA SER A 347 31.20 48.55 12.57
C SER A 347 30.97 49.58 13.68
N SER A 348 29.74 49.72 14.16
CA SER A 348 29.37 50.68 15.22
C SER A 348 28.24 50.15 16.08
N VAL A 349 28.24 50.52 17.36
CA VAL A 349 27.19 50.16 18.32
C VAL A 349 26.62 51.43 18.97
N PRO A 350 25.30 51.50 19.24
CA PRO A 350 24.31 50.45 19.00
C PRO A 350 23.88 50.38 17.52
N THR A 351 23.63 49.17 17.00
CA THR A 351 23.07 48.96 15.64
C THR A 351 21.88 48.01 15.72
N PHE A 352 20.80 48.34 15.01
CA PHE A 352 19.58 47.54 14.93
C PHE A 352 19.32 47.07 13.50
N PHE A 353 19.06 45.79 13.33
CA PHE A 353 18.63 45.20 12.06
C PHE A 353 17.20 44.69 12.17
N PHE A 354 16.41 44.96 11.15
CA PHE A 354 15.02 44.51 11.02
C PHE A 354 14.98 43.42 9.97
N ILE A 355 14.53 42.23 10.36
CA ILE A 355 14.46 41.05 9.51
C ILE A 355 13.02 40.57 9.42
N LYS A 356 12.51 40.37 8.20
CA LYS A 356 11.20 39.78 7.92
C LYS A 356 11.35 38.81 6.76
N ASN A 357 10.75 37.62 6.88
CA ASN A 357 10.85 36.55 5.88
C ASN A 357 12.32 36.19 5.51
N GLY A 358 13.21 36.19 6.50
CA GLY A 358 14.63 35.85 6.34
C GLY A 358 15.49 36.89 5.62
N LYS A 359 14.97 38.09 5.33
CA LYS A 359 15.70 39.17 4.67
C LYS A 359 15.79 40.40 5.56
N GLU A 360 16.92 41.09 5.51
CA GLU A 360 17.06 42.43 6.07
C GLU A 360 16.16 43.39 5.30
N ILE A 361 15.21 44.00 6.00
CA ILE A 361 14.26 44.97 5.43
C ILE A 361 14.60 46.40 5.84
N ASP A 362 15.31 46.59 6.96
CA ASP A 362 15.71 47.90 7.43
C ASP A 362 16.86 47.85 8.45
N LYS A 363 17.52 48.99 8.66
CA LYS A 363 18.65 49.16 9.58
C LYS A 363 18.60 50.52 10.29
N VAL A 364 19.03 50.55 11.55
CA VAL A 364 19.26 51.78 12.34
C VAL A 364 20.64 51.71 12.96
N VAL A 365 21.43 52.77 12.81
CA VAL A 365 22.76 52.88 13.42
C VAL A 365 22.73 54.06 14.38
N GLY A 366 23.18 53.84 15.61
CA GLY A 366 23.19 54.85 16.68
C GLY A 366 22.00 54.78 17.63
N ALA A 367 22.08 55.54 18.71
CA ALA A 367 21.11 55.55 19.82
C ALA A 367 20.01 56.61 19.61
N ASP A 368 19.19 56.45 18.56
CA ASP A 368 18.04 57.34 18.28
C ASP A 368 16.72 56.65 18.67
N LYS A 369 16.13 57.09 19.77
CA LYS A 369 14.83 56.59 20.27
C LYS A 369 13.70 56.78 19.24
N GLY A 370 13.57 57.97 18.68
CA GLY A 370 12.43 58.32 17.82
C GLY A 370 12.49 57.61 16.47
N VAL A 371 13.69 57.38 15.93
CA VAL A 371 13.87 56.58 14.71
C VAL A 371 13.60 55.09 14.98
N LEU A 372 14.11 54.55 16.10
CA LEU A 372 13.91 53.15 16.47
C LEU A 372 12.42 52.81 16.65
N GLU A 373 11.69 53.58 17.46
CA GLU A 373 10.27 53.36 17.73
C GLU A 373 9.42 53.45 16.44
N ARG A 374 9.70 54.44 15.58
CA ARG A 374 9.00 54.60 14.30
C ARG A 374 9.23 53.42 13.35
N LYS A 375 10.46 52.92 13.23
CA LYS A 375 10.76 51.78 12.35
C LYS A 375 10.17 50.48 12.88
N ILE A 376 10.16 50.28 14.21
CA ILE A 376 9.45 49.14 14.80
C ILE A 376 7.96 49.23 14.47
N ALA A 377 7.33 50.39 14.69
CA ALA A 377 5.92 50.59 14.37
C ALA A 377 5.61 50.34 12.87
N GLN A 378 6.50 50.79 11.98
CA GLN A 378 6.35 50.64 10.53
C GLN A 378 6.37 49.16 10.09
N HIS A 379 7.24 48.34 10.68
CA HIS A 379 7.47 46.97 10.21
C HIS A 379 6.74 45.89 11.02
N ALA A 380 6.33 46.22 12.25
CA ALA A 380 5.58 45.36 13.16
C ALA A 380 4.05 45.47 12.99
N GLY A 381 3.59 46.51 12.27
CA GLY A 381 2.18 46.73 11.92
C GLY A 381 1.63 45.78 10.86
#